data_AF-A0AAD5NAE9-F1
#
_entry.id   AF-A0AAD5NAE9-F1
#
_cell.length_a   1.000
_cell.length_b   1.000
_cell.length_c   1.000
_cell.angle_alpha   90.00
_cell.angle_beta   90.00
_cell.angle_gamma   90.00
#
_symmetry.space_group_name_H-M   'P 1'
#
loop_
_entity.id
_entity.type
_entity.pdbx_description
1 polymer ?
#
loop_
_entity_poly.entity_id
_entity_poly.type
_entity_poly.pdbx_seq_one_letter_code
_entity_poly.pdbx_strand_id
1 'polypeptide(L)'
;MLEETNRHYGLMTYASKRRQRLNVPIKLQIPKQLFMKKLARARFLSGVTATGAALRAVAELKFPRQTDIVVVTDGFSFDSVKTEAQRLRALSDIRVLVTGNYSPVVKEVLGDIAGNDEHILFGNRSTQRLLDLLKC
;
A
#
# COMPACT_ATOMS: atom_id res chain seq x y z
N MET A 1 14.85 17.29 -19.78
CA MET A 1 14.13 17.68 -18.55
C MET A 1 12.78 17.00 -18.63
N LEU A 2 12.67 15.78 -18.08
CA LEU A 2 11.43 15.01 -18.11
C LEU A 2 10.40 15.78 -17.26
N GLU A 3 9.24 16.10 -17.82
CA GLU A 3 8.12 16.68 -17.09
C GLU A 3 7.91 15.84 -15.82
N GLU A 4 7.91 16.49 -14.64
CA GLU A 4 7.43 15.83 -13.45
C GLU A 4 5.97 15.44 -13.70
N THR A 5 5.75 14.17 -14.06
CA THR A 5 4.42 13.60 -14.24
C THR A 5 3.54 14.03 -13.07
N ASN A 6 2.32 14.50 -13.35
CA ASN A 6 1.31 14.96 -12.38
C ASN A 6 0.82 13.83 -11.44
N ARG A 7 1.76 13.20 -10.72
CA ARG A 7 1.53 12.10 -9.80
C ARG A 7 1.27 12.65 -8.42
N HIS A 8 0.22 12.11 -7.80
CA HIS A 8 -0.11 12.38 -6.41
C HIS A 8 0.37 11.21 -5.56
N TYR A 9 0.95 11.54 -4.41
CA TYR A 9 1.51 10.53 -3.51
C TYR A 9 0.78 10.56 -2.18
N GLY A 10 0.35 9.40 -1.70
CA GLY A 10 -0.18 9.19 -0.36
C GLY A 10 0.76 8.30 0.44
N LEU A 11 0.76 8.44 1.77
CA LEU A 11 1.53 7.57 2.64
C LEU A 11 0.78 7.33 3.94
N MET A 12 0.52 6.06 4.23
CA MET A 12 -0.04 5.61 5.47
C MET A 12 0.86 4.54 6.11
N THR A 13 1.13 4.67 7.39
CA THR A 13 1.79 3.64 8.21
C THR A 13 0.78 3.07 9.19
N TYR A 14 0.83 1.76 9.44
CA TYR A 14 -0.09 1.10 10.37
C TYR A 14 0.62 0.08 11.25
N ALA A 15 0.02 -0.19 12.41
CA ALA A 15 0.32 -1.32 13.28
C ALA A 15 -1.02 -1.92 13.74
N SER A 16 -1.62 -1.41 14.82
CA SER A 16 -2.92 -1.87 15.30
C SER A 16 -4.10 -1.06 14.76
N LYS A 17 -5.34 -1.49 15.03
CA LYS A 17 -6.58 -0.78 14.65
C LYS A 17 -6.59 0.70 15.05
N ARG A 18 -5.99 1.05 16.20
CA ARG A 18 -5.92 2.42 16.72
C ARG A 18 -4.59 3.12 16.42
N ARG A 19 -3.61 2.40 15.85
CA ARG A 19 -2.26 2.91 15.56
C ARG A 19 -2.03 2.90 14.07
N GLN A 20 -2.74 3.81 13.40
CA GLN A 20 -2.60 4.07 11.98
C GLN A 20 -2.36 5.56 11.78
N ARG A 21 -1.53 5.94 10.80
CA ARG A 21 -1.18 7.34 10.55
C ARG A 21 -1.09 7.63 9.06
N LEU A 22 -1.90 8.56 8.60
CA LEU A 22 -1.79 9.15 7.26
C LEU A 22 -0.69 10.24 7.29
N ASN A 23 0.54 9.83 6.98
CA ASN A 23 1.72 10.72 6.97
C ASN A 23 1.71 11.72 5.81
N VAL A 24 1.08 11.32 4.70
CA VAL A 24 0.79 12.17 3.54
C VAL A 24 -0.66 11.93 3.12
N PRO A 25 -1.56 12.91 3.29
CA PRO A 25 -2.94 12.80 2.82
C PRO A 25 -3.02 12.68 1.30
N ILE A 26 -3.87 11.77 0.79
CA ILE A 26 -3.99 11.48 -0.65
C ILE A 26 -4.47 12.70 -1.46
N LYS A 27 -5.27 13.57 -0.85
CA LYS A 27 -5.77 14.81 -1.48
C LYS A 27 -4.72 15.92 -1.54
N LEU A 28 -3.62 15.80 -0.79
CA LEU A 28 -2.57 16.82 -0.75
C LEU A 28 -1.55 16.57 -1.85
N GLN A 29 -1.43 17.51 -2.79
CA GLN A 29 -0.38 17.48 -3.78
C GLN A 29 0.94 17.96 -3.16
N ILE A 30 1.96 17.10 -3.16
CA ILE A 30 3.31 17.45 -2.71
C ILE A 30 4.35 17.07 -3.75
N PRO A 31 5.48 17.80 -3.85
CA PRO A 31 6.57 17.43 -4.75
C PRO A 31 7.16 16.05 -4.40
N LYS A 32 7.65 15.33 -5.41
CA LYS A 32 8.28 14.01 -5.25
C LYS A 32 9.38 14.04 -4.19
N GLN A 33 10.23 15.07 -4.19
CA GLN A 33 11.32 15.20 -3.22
C GLN A 33 10.81 15.29 -1.77
N LEU A 34 9.70 15.99 -1.54
CA LEU A 34 9.09 16.10 -0.22
C LEU A 34 8.43 14.78 0.19
N PHE A 35 7.77 14.09 -0.74
CA PHE A 35 7.25 12.74 -0.50
C PHE A 35 8.35 11.78 -0.07
N MET A 36 9.46 11.73 -0.81
CA MET A 36 10.61 10.88 -0.48
C MET A 36 11.19 11.19 0.90
N LYS A 37 11.30 12.47 1.28
CA LYS A 37 11.72 12.88 2.63
C LYS A 37 10.74 12.38 3.71
N LYS A 38 9.43 12.45 3.45
CA LYS A 38 8.40 11.96 4.39
C LYS A 38 8.39 10.44 4.49
N LEU A 39 8.57 9.73 3.37
CA LEU A 39 8.70 8.27 3.33
C LEU A 39 9.91 7.81 4.15
N ALA A 40 11.09 8.39 3.92
CA ALA A 40 12.31 8.05 4.65
C ALA A 40 12.23 8.32 6.16
N ARG A 41 11.39 9.27 6.58
CA ARG A 41 11.18 9.64 8.00
C ARG A 41 9.95 8.98 8.62
N ALA A 42 9.19 8.20 7.87
CA ALA A 42 7.99 7.54 8.38
C ALA A 42 8.38 6.57 9.49
N ARG A 43 7.77 6.73 10.67
CA ARG A 43 8.11 5.91 11.83
C ARG A 43 7.55 4.51 11.66
N PHE A 44 8.39 3.50 11.88
CA PHE A 44 7.93 2.14 12.14
C PHE A 44 7.04 2.14 13.39
N LEU A 45 5.86 1.55 13.26
CA LEU A 45 4.93 1.39 14.37
C LEU A 45 5.05 -0.05 14.87
N SER A 46 5.66 -0.23 16.04
CA SER A 46 5.83 -1.56 16.65
C SER A 46 4.52 -2.13 17.24
N GLY A 47 4.50 -3.43 17.53
CA GLY A 47 3.39 -4.11 18.19
C GLY A 47 2.74 -5.15 17.27
N VAL A 48 1.42 -5.14 17.22
CA VAL A 48 0.64 -6.02 16.31
C VAL A 48 0.54 -5.42 14.91
N THR A 49 0.34 -6.28 13.92
CA THR A 49 0.01 -5.92 12.53
C THR A 49 -1.48 -6.19 12.28
N ALA A 50 -2.26 -5.16 12.02
CA ALA A 50 -3.71 -5.20 11.76
C ALA A 50 -3.98 -4.66 10.35
N THR A 51 -3.61 -5.46 9.35
CA THR A 51 -3.69 -5.11 7.93
C THR A 51 -5.14 -4.92 7.49
N GLY A 52 -6.08 -5.74 7.98
CA GLY A 52 -7.50 -5.60 7.64
C GLY A 52 -8.06 -4.23 8.04
N ALA A 53 -7.78 -3.79 9.26
CA ALA A 53 -8.17 -2.48 9.72
C ALA A 53 -7.53 -1.33 8.94
N ALA A 54 -6.29 -1.49 8.45
CA ALA A 54 -5.65 -0.48 7.61
C ALA A 54 -6.34 -0.40 6.23
N LEU A 55 -6.63 -1.56 5.61
CA LEU A 55 -7.35 -1.62 4.34
C LEU A 55 -8.75 -1.01 4.45
N ARG A 56 -9.47 -1.27 5.55
CA ARG A 56 -10.76 -0.64 5.83
C ARG A 56 -10.65 0.88 5.89
N ALA A 57 -9.68 1.41 6.65
CA ALA A 57 -9.49 2.84 6.78
C ALA A 57 -9.13 3.50 5.43
N VAL A 58 -8.34 2.82 4.60
CA VAL A 58 -8.01 3.27 3.25
C VAL A 58 -9.24 3.22 2.33
N ALA A 59 -10.09 2.21 2.44
CA ALA A 59 -11.33 2.09 1.66
C ALA A 59 -12.37 3.17 2.00
N GLU A 60 -12.28 3.79 3.17
CA GLU A 60 -13.11 4.93 3.58
C GLU A 60 -12.62 6.27 2.99
N LEU A 61 -11.43 6.30 2.37
CA LEU A 61 -10.89 7.49 1.70
C LEU A 61 -11.54 7.68 0.33
N LYS A 62 -11.68 8.96 -0.09
CA LYS A 62 -12.14 9.32 -1.43
C LYS A 62 -10.95 9.51 -2.36
N PHE A 63 -10.84 8.64 -3.37
CA PHE A 63 -9.81 8.70 -4.40
C PHE A 63 -10.36 9.46 -5.61
N PRO A 64 -9.83 10.66 -5.93
CA PRO A 64 -10.37 11.47 -7.03
C PRO A 64 -9.90 11.00 -8.42
N ARG A 65 -9.01 9.99 -8.49
CA ARG A 65 -8.29 9.56 -9.69
C ARG A 65 -7.94 8.08 -9.57
N GLN A 66 -7.58 7.47 -10.70
CA GLN A 66 -6.95 6.15 -10.72
C GLN A 66 -5.75 6.11 -9.79
N THR A 67 -5.78 5.17 -8.84
CA THR A 67 -4.81 5.08 -7.75
C THR A 67 -4.31 3.65 -7.60
N ASP A 68 -2.99 3.51 -7.67
CA ASP A 68 -2.30 2.30 -7.24
C ASP A 68 -2.09 2.34 -5.74
N ILE A 69 -2.61 1.34 -5.03
CA ILE A 69 -2.37 1.12 -3.60
C ILE A 69 -1.33 0.03 -3.47
N VAL A 70 -0.12 0.40 -3.05
CA VAL A 70 0.97 -0.53 -2.81
C VAL A 70 1.03 -0.87 -1.32
N VAL A 71 0.67 -2.08 -0.97
CA VAL A 71 0.76 -2.60 0.40
C VAL A 71 2.13 -3.24 0.60
N VAL A 72 2.89 -2.72 1.58
CA VAL A 72 4.21 -3.26 1.94
C VAL A 72 4.09 -4.03 3.24
N THR A 73 4.18 -5.36 3.18
CA THR A 73 3.97 -6.24 4.34
C THR A 73 4.66 -7.60 4.18
N ASP A 74 4.88 -8.32 5.28
CA ASP A 74 5.31 -9.71 5.33
C ASP A 74 4.13 -10.71 5.25
N GLY A 75 2.90 -10.20 5.21
CA GLY A 75 1.67 -11.00 5.15
C GLY A 75 1.18 -11.45 6.52
N PHE A 76 1.84 -11.08 7.62
CA PHE A 76 1.31 -11.37 8.94
C PHE A 76 0.22 -10.36 9.32
N SER A 77 -0.92 -10.85 9.82
CA SER A 77 -1.99 -9.98 10.36
C SER A 77 -2.71 -10.65 11.52
N PHE A 78 -3.04 -9.87 12.55
CA PHE A 78 -3.83 -10.29 13.71
C PHE A 78 -5.33 -10.11 13.52
N ASP A 79 -5.77 -9.56 12.39
CA ASP A 79 -7.17 -9.37 12.04
C ASP A 79 -7.48 -9.92 10.64
N SER A 80 -8.77 -10.10 10.35
CA SER A 80 -9.24 -10.59 9.05
C SER A 80 -8.93 -9.58 7.94
N VAL A 81 -8.26 -10.04 6.90
CA VAL A 81 -7.78 -9.21 5.79
C VAL A 81 -8.71 -9.31 4.58
N LYS A 82 -9.18 -10.52 4.27
CA LYS A 82 -9.91 -10.85 3.04
C LYS A 82 -11.08 -9.92 2.73
N THR A 83 -12.00 -9.73 3.68
CA THR A 83 -13.21 -8.92 3.48
C THR A 83 -12.89 -7.46 3.20
N GLU A 84 -11.96 -6.88 3.96
CA GLU A 84 -11.59 -5.46 3.81
C GLU A 84 -10.77 -5.23 2.53
N ALA A 85 -9.96 -6.21 2.14
CA ALA A 85 -9.23 -6.17 0.89
C ALA A 85 -10.18 -6.28 -0.33
N GLN A 86 -11.17 -7.17 -0.28
CA GLN A 86 -12.22 -7.26 -1.30
C GLN A 86 -12.99 -5.94 -1.41
N ARG A 87 -13.37 -5.34 -0.28
CA ARG A 87 -14.03 -4.04 -0.25
C ARG A 87 -13.18 -2.94 -0.91
N LEU A 88 -11.88 -2.90 -0.63
CA LEU A 88 -10.99 -1.90 -1.22
C LEU A 88 -10.85 -2.09 -2.74
N ARG A 89 -10.69 -3.33 -3.21
CA ARG A 89 -10.60 -3.64 -4.65
C ARG A 89 -11.90 -3.42 -5.42
N ALA A 90 -13.05 -3.46 -4.74
CA ALA A 90 -14.35 -3.18 -5.35
C ALA A 90 -14.58 -1.68 -5.62
N LEU A 91 -13.74 -0.79 -5.09
CA LEU A 91 -13.79 0.63 -5.42
C LEU A 91 -13.37 0.84 -6.88
N SER A 92 -14.10 1.71 -7.60
CA SER A 92 -13.67 2.13 -8.93
C SER A 92 -12.30 2.79 -8.85
N ASP A 93 -11.51 2.62 -9.91
CA ASP A 93 -10.24 3.32 -10.08
C ASP A 93 -9.13 2.93 -9.07
N ILE A 94 -9.29 1.82 -8.33
CA ILE A 94 -8.27 1.29 -7.42
C ILE A 94 -7.64 0.01 -7.97
N ARG A 95 -6.31 -0.03 -8.01
CA ARG A 95 -5.54 -1.27 -8.19
C ARG A 95 -4.70 -1.53 -6.95
N VAL A 96 -4.82 -2.70 -6.36
CA VAL A 96 -4.05 -3.10 -5.18
C VAL A 96 -2.87 -3.98 -5.59
N LEU A 97 -1.66 -3.54 -5.23
CA LEU A 97 -0.40 -4.26 -5.42
C LEU A 97 0.16 -4.59 -4.04
N VAL A 98 0.82 -5.74 -3.92
CA VAL A 98 1.41 -6.18 -2.65
C VAL A 98 2.87 -6.50 -2.88
N THR A 99 3.74 -5.93 -2.06
CA THR A 99 5.19 -6.12 -2.16
C THR A 99 5.81 -6.31 -0.78
N GLY A 100 6.94 -7.01 -0.74
CA GLY A 100 7.70 -7.21 0.48
C GLY A 100 8.94 -8.05 0.19
N ASN A 101 9.94 -7.95 1.05
CA ASN A 101 11.12 -8.82 0.98
C ASN A 101 11.41 -9.33 2.39
N TYR A 102 10.48 -10.14 2.89
CA TYR A 102 10.51 -10.66 4.25
C TYR A 102 10.41 -12.19 4.20
N SER A 103 11.09 -12.85 5.14
CA SER A 103 11.06 -14.30 5.33
C SER A 103 10.96 -14.58 6.82
N PRO A 104 9.95 -15.35 7.30
CA PRO A 104 8.90 -16.01 6.52
C PRO A 104 7.86 -15.03 5.95
N VAL A 105 7.10 -15.47 4.95
CA VAL A 105 6.01 -14.71 4.32
C VAL A 105 4.73 -15.55 4.31
N VAL A 106 3.59 -14.94 4.64
CA VAL A 106 2.29 -15.63 4.62
C VAL A 106 1.60 -15.39 3.29
N LYS A 107 1.92 -16.22 2.28
CA LYS A 107 1.45 -16.03 0.89
C LYS A 107 -0.07 -15.95 0.73
N GLU A 108 -0.82 -16.74 1.50
CA GLU A 108 -2.28 -16.73 1.46
C GLU A 108 -2.84 -15.33 1.78
N VAL A 109 -2.31 -14.67 2.81
CA VAL A 109 -2.73 -13.31 3.19
C VAL A 109 -2.37 -12.31 2.09
N LEU A 110 -1.21 -12.46 1.45
CA LEU A 110 -0.87 -11.61 0.30
C LEU A 110 -1.84 -11.78 -0.86
N GLY A 111 -2.25 -13.02 -1.12
CA GLY A 111 -3.31 -13.35 -2.09
C GLY A 111 -4.64 -12.70 -1.73
N ASP A 112 -5.03 -12.75 -0.46
CA ASP A 112 -6.24 -12.07 0.01
C ASP A 112 -6.17 -10.55 -0.19
N ILE A 113 -5.01 -9.92 0.03
CA ILE A 113 -4.80 -8.47 -0.17
C ILE A 113 -4.79 -8.11 -1.67
N ALA A 114 -4.09 -8.87 -2.50
CA ALA A 114 -3.89 -8.57 -3.91
C ALA A 114 -5.12 -8.94 -4.77
N GLY A 115 -5.77 -10.06 -4.45
CA GLY A 115 -6.85 -10.67 -5.24
C GLY A 115 -6.41 -11.25 -6.59
N ASN A 116 -5.14 -11.09 -6.98
CA ASN A 116 -4.52 -11.61 -8.19
C ASN A 116 -3.04 -11.85 -7.91
N ASP A 117 -2.53 -13.05 -8.23
CA ASP A 117 -1.13 -13.43 -8.04
C ASP A 117 -0.16 -12.57 -8.86
N GLU A 118 -0.59 -12.01 -9.99
CA GLU A 118 0.23 -11.09 -10.80
C GLU A 118 0.54 -9.79 -10.06
N HIS A 119 -0.29 -9.41 -9.09
CA HIS A 119 -0.12 -8.23 -8.25
C HIS A 119 0.67 -8.51 -6.96
N ILE A 120 1.14 -9.75 -6.78
CA ILE A 120 2.02 -10.16 -5.68
C ILE A 120 3.47 -10.07 -6.17
N LEU A 121 4.21 -9.11 -5.61
CA LEU A 121 5.55 -8.71 -6.04
C LEU A 121 6.58 -9.08 -4.96
N PHE A 122 7.09 -10.31 -5.03
CA PHE A 122 8.07 -10.84 -4.07
C PHE A 122 9.30 -11.43 -4.76
N GLY A 123 10.41 -11.47 -4.03
CA GLY A 123 11.70 -12.00 -4.49
C GLY A 123 12.52 -11.00 -5.32
N ASN A 124 13.61 -11.49 -5.91
CA ASN A 124 14.70 -10.66 -6.46
C ASN A 124 14.31 -9.69 -7.59
N ARG A 125 13.11 -9.85 -8.18
CA ARG A 125 12.61 -8.99 -9.27
C ARG A 125 11.40 -8.14 -8.87
N SER A 126 11.01 -8.14 -7.59
CA SER A 126 9.81 -7.44 -7.12
C SER A 126 9.85 -5.94 -7.42
N THR A 127 10.99 -5.30 -7.18
CA THR A 127 11.18 -3.87 -7.43
C THR A 127 11.01 -3.53 -8.91
N GLN A 128 11.66 -4.28 -9.81
CA GLN A 128 11.53 -4.03 -11.25
C GLN A 128 10.09 -4.23 -11.72
N ARG A 129 9.43 -5.32 -11.30
CA ARG A 129 8.02 -5.57 -11.65
C ARG A 129 7.10 -4.46 -11.13
N LEU A 130 7.36 -3.93 -9.93
CA LEU A 130 6.61 -2.80 -9.39
C LEU A 130 6.80 -1.55 -10.26
N LEU A 131 8.03 -1.24 -10.66
CA LEU A 131 8.33 -0.11 -11.55
C LEU A 131 7.62 -0.26 -12.90
N ASP A 132 7.67 -1.45 -13.49
CA ASP A 132 7.01 -1.75 -14.77
C ASP A 132 5.48 -1.54 -14.67
N LEU A 133 4.85 -2.03 -13.59
CA LEU A 133 3.41 -1.88 -13.35
C LEU A 133 2.99 -0.43 -13.07
N LEU A 134 3.84 0.32 -12.38
CA LEU A 134 3.65 1.74 -12.08
C LEU A 134 4.02 2.64 -13.26
N LYS A 135 4.57 2.09 -14.35
CA LYS A 135 5.05 2.82 -15.53
C LYS A 135 6.01 3.95 -15.16
N CYS A 136 6.99 3.69 -14.28
CA CYS A 136 7.95 4.68 -13.80
C CYS A 136 9.38 4.17 -13.75
#